data_AF-A0AA36N1M0-F1
#
_entry.id   AF-A0AA36N1M0-F1
#
_cell.length_a   1.000
_cell.length_b   1.000
_cell.length_c   1.000
_cell.angle_alpha   90.00
_cell.angle_beta   90.00
_cell.angle_gamma   90.00
#
_symmetry.space_group_name_H-M   'P 1'
#
loop_
_entity.id
_entity.type
_entity.pdbx_description
1 polymer ?
#
loop_
_entity_poly.entity_id
_entity_poly.type
_entity_poly.pdbx_seq_one_letter_code
_entity_poly.pdbx_strand_id
1 'polypeptide(L)'
;MAFRLARLAKVAAPRLRHCAAVTQAPQPQTAKEAKSQDPQAEIPEEVSELFDTLRGEAMRRLDDFQPIHLFSLCWAYSTARLLDEEMQKSITAAALRLGRARDAKAAKAAEAQAEVADVPEGEFWQPSAEGTLENPRVVKATDHWMAIFKPAHWQVSVDAKEATRMAAASPFEDEEEGEEEGTERPKMQTWILKNMSQKYPICTDATEAFGLLHRLDAQTSGVLVCARSYEGAYWLRLQWCQYAVDKEYVCLVHGWVDRSEREIHKRIRALAGAR
;
A
#
# COMPACT_ATOMS: atom_id res chain seq x y z
N MET A 1 -8.87 -31.29 7.36
CA MET A 1 -7.81 -30.26 7.44
C MET A 1 -8.42 -28.98 7.99
N ALA A 2 -8.16 -28.65 9.27
CA ALA A 2 -8.72 -27.47 9.92
C ALA A 2 -7.79 -26.27 9.70
N PHE A 3 -8.24 -25.27 8.95
CA PHE A 3 -7.53 -23.99 8.80
C PHE A 3 -7.74 -23.14 10.06
N ARG A 4 -6.67 -22.97 10.86
CA ARG A 4 -6.64 -21.92 11.89
C ARG A 4 -6.45 -20.58 11.20
N LEU A 5 -7.45 -19.70 11.30
CA LEU A 5 -7.31 -18.28 10.98
C LEU A 5 -6.15 -17.69 11.79
N ALA A 6 -5.18 -17.11 11.10
CA ALA A 6 -4.07 -16.38 11.69
C ALA A 6 -4.60 -15.22 12.55
N ARG A 7 -4.08 -15.10 13.78
CA ARG A 7 -4.26 -13.92 14.62
C ARG A 7 -3.61 -12.73 13.90
N LEU A 8 -4.41 -11.79 13.42
CA LEU A 8 -3.90 -10.47 13.03
C LEU A 8 -3.30 -9.79 14.27
N ALA A 9 -2.03 -9.41 14.15
CA ALA A 9 -1.28 -8.67 15.15
C ALA A 9 -2.04 -7.39 15.58
N LYS A 10 -2.08 -7.15 16.89
CA LYS A 10 -2.36 -5.82 17.43
C LYS A 10 -1.27 -4.89 16.87
N VAL A 11 -1.67 -3.91 16.05
CA VAL A 11 -0.84 -2.73 15.78
C VAL A 11 -0.70 -2.00 17.11
N ALA A 12 0.37 -2.28 17.84
CA ALA A 12 0.75 -1.56 19.03
C ALA A 12 1.57 -0.33 18.61
N ALA A 13 1.22 0.83 19.15
CA ALA A 13 2.07 2.02 19.13
C ALA A 13 3.49 1.67 19.63
N PRO A 14 4.54 2.38 19.16
CA PRO A 14 5.92 1.98 19.39
C PRO A 14 6.24 2.03 20.89
N ARG A 15 6.43 0.86 21.49
CA ARG A 15 7.13 0.73 22.77
C ARG A 15 8.51 0.17 22.48
N LEU A 16 9.50 1.06 22.51
CA LEU A 16 10.91 0.71 22.68
C LEU A 16 11.06 -0.17 23.92
N ARG A 17 11.41 -1.46 23.74
CA ARG A 17 12.11 -2.25 24.76
C ARG A 17 13.04 -3.27 24.11
N HIS A 18 14.31 -3.17 24.48
CA HIS A 18 15.28 -4.26 24.45
C HIS A 18 14.70 -5.52 25.11
N CYS A 19 14.84 -6.65 24.43
CA CYS A 19 14.76 -7.97 25.04
C CYS A 19 15.85 -8.85 24.45
N ALA A 20 16.88 -9.07 25.27
CA ALA A 20 17.78 -10.20 25.17
C ALA A 20 17.03 -11.45 25.65
N ALA A 21 17.05 -12.52 24.86
CA ALA A 21 16.89 -13.91 25.33
C ALA A 21 17.42 -14.88 24.27
N VAL A 22 18.63 -15.35 24.56
CA VAL A 22 19.24 -16.67 24.32
C VAL A 22 18.36 -17.71 23.61
N THR A 23 18.78 -18.09 22.40
CA THR A 23 18.52 -19.42 21.83
C THR A 23 19.85 -19.99 21.35
N GLN A 24 20.20 -21.18 21.83
CA GLN A 24 21.45 -21.87 21.50
C GLN A 24 21.47 -22.27 20.02
N ALA A 25 22.56 -21.92 19.35
CA ALA A 25 22.85 -22.23 17.96
C ALA A 25 23.37 -23.68 17.78
N PRO A 26 23.04 -24.36 16.68
CA PRO A 26 23.80 -25.52 16.22
C PRO A 26 25.11 -25.09 15.54
N GLN A 27 26.19 -25.82 15.80
CA GLN A 27 27.53 -25.55 15.24
C GLN A 27 27.64 -25.87 13.74
N PRO A 28 28.58 -25.20 13.02
CA PRO A 28 28.59 -25.15 11.57
C PRO A 28 29.32 -26.35 10.94
N GLN A 29 28.77 -26.87 9.84
CA GLN A 29 29.52 -27.67 8.89
C GLN A 29 30.02 -26.76 7.75
N THR A 30 31.28 -26.96 7.42
CA THR A 30 32.14 -26.17 6.53
C THR A 30 31.58 -26.06 5.11
N ALA A 31 30.99 -24.91 4.77
CA ALA A 31 30.75 -24.48 3.41
C ALA A 31 31.85 -23.51 2.98
N LYS A 32 32.47 -23.79 1.83
CA LYS A 32 33.53 -22.99 1.20
C LYS A 32 33.11 -21.52 1.09
N GLU A 33 33.98 -20.66 1.58
CA GLU A 33 33.90 -19.20 1.57
C GLU A 33 33.72 -18.65 0.14
N ALA A 34 32.47 -18.38 -0.24
CA ALA A 34 32.19 -17.30 -1.16
C ALA A 34 32.29 -16.01 -0.33
N LYS A 35 33.30 -15.16 -0.61
CA LYS A 35 33.47 -13.85 0.01
C LYS A 35 32.20 -13.01 -0.18
N SER A 36 31.32 -13.01 0.81
CA SER A 36 30.23 -12.04 0.91
C SER A 36 30.88 -10.69 1.17
N GLN A 37 30.74 -9.79 0.21
CA GLN A 37 31.14 -8.39 0.36
C GLN A 37 30.39 -7.76 1.55
N ASP A 38 31.10 -6.88 2.23
CA ASP A 38 30.84 -6.29 3.54
C ASP A 38 29.37 -5.92 3.85
N PRO A 39 28.79 -6.31 5.01
CA PRO A 39 27.44 -5.91 5.42
C PRO A 39 27.29 -4.43 5.81
N GLN A 40 28.40 -3.66 5.82
CA GLN A 40 28.41 -2.23 6.12
C GLN A 40 29.41 -1.54 5.20
N ALA A 41 29.07 -1.37 3.93
CA ALA A 41 29.71 -0.30 3.16
C ALA A 41 29.31 1.02 3.84
N GLU A 42 30.20 1.56 4.66
CA GLU A 42 30.02 2.87 5.28
C GLU A 42 29.79 3.90 4.17
N ILE A 43 28.77 4.74 4.37
CA ILE A 43 28.44 5.80 3.42
C ILE A 43 29.63 6.78 3.39
N PRO A 44 30.19 7.11 2.22
CA PRO A 44 31.29 8.07 2.13
C PRO A 44 30.93 9.39 2.81
N GLU A 45 31.90 10.02 3.48
CA GLU A 45 31.70 11.25 4.26
C GLU A 45 31.10 12.37 3.41
N GLU A 46 31.55 12.53 2.16
CA GLU A 46 31.05 13.54 1.24
C GLU A 46 29.57 13.33 0.88
N VAL A 47 29.14 12.07 0.84
CA VAL A 47 27.73 11.73 0.62
C VAL A 47 26.93 12.08 1.88
N SER A 48 27.43 11.77 3.07
CA SER A 48 26.77 12.13 4.33
C SER A 48 26.57 13.65 4.46
N GLU A 49 27.61 14.44 4.20
CA GLU A 49 27.53 15.91 4.25
C GLU A 49 26.51 16.49 3.26
N LEU A 50 26.41 15.90 2.07
CA LEU A 50 25.40 16.28 1.08
C LEU A 50 23.99 16.00 1.62
N PHE A 51 23.75 14.82 2.19
CA PHE A 51 22.45 14.49 2.78
C PHE A 51 22.12 15.39 3.97
N ASP A 52 23.07 15.74 4.82
CA ASP A 52 22.84 16.66 5.94
C ASP A 52 22.46 18.08 5.46
N THR A 53 23.11 18.55 4.39
CA THR A 53 22.78 19.83 3.76
C THR A 53 21.37 19.80 3.17
N LEU A 54 21.04 18.74 2.42
CA LEU A 54 19.71 18.54 1.83
C LEU A 54 18.62 18.41 2.90
N ARG A 55 18.93 17.73 4.01
CA ARG A 55 18.03 17.58 5.17
C ARG A 55 17.71 18.94 5.76
N GLY A 56 18.75 19.73 6.06
CA GLY A 56 18.59 21.06 6.63
C GLY A 56 17.73 21.98 5.75
N GLU A 57 17.93 21.94 4.43
CA GLU A 57 17.13 22.72 3.50
C GLU A 57 15.69 22.19 3.34
N ALA A 58 15.51 20.87 3.24
CA ALA A 58 14.18 20.27 3.16
C ALA A 58 13.34 20.59 4.40
N MET A 59 13.94 20.51 5.59
CA MET A 59 13.27 20.79 6.87
C MET A 59 12.77 22.25 6.95
N ARG A 60 13.53 23.22 6.44
CA ARG A 60 13.11 24.63 6.38
C ARG A 60 11.93 24.87 5.44
N ARG A 61 11.75 24.00 4.44
CA ARG A 61 10.77 24.16 3.35
C ARG A 61 9.66 23.13 3.35
N LEU A 62 9.53 22.33 4.42
CA LEU A 62 8.51 21.27 4.52
C LEU A 62 7.08 21.78 4.31
N ASP A 63 6.81 23.04 4.67
CA ASP A 63 5.48 23.64 4.49
C ASP A 63 5.16 23.97 3.02
N ASP A 64 6.16 24.13 2.17
CA ASP A 64 5.99 24.35 0.73
C ASP A 64 5.79 23.03 -0.04
N PHE A 65 6.06 21.90 0.61
CA PHE A 65 6.10 20.61 -0.07
C PHE A 65 4.69 20.10 -0.37
N GLN A 66 4.52 19.64 -1.60
CA GLN A 66 3.35 18.86 -2.00
C GLN A 66 3.50 17.41 -1.53
N PRO A 67 2.41 16.63 -1.47
CA PRO A 67 2.46 15.25 -0.99
C PRO A 67 3.52 14.39 -1.67
N ILE A 68 3.66 14.50 -3.00
CA ILE A 68 4.67 13.76 -3.76
C ILE A 68 6.10 14.09 -3.32
N HIS A 69 6.40 15.34 -2.96
CA HIS A 69 7.72 15.75 -2.47
C HIS A 69 8.00 15.11 -1.10
N LEU A 70 7.01 15.09 -0.20
CA LEU A 70 7.13 14.46 1.11
C LEU A 70 7.37 12.95 1.01
N PHE A 71 6.63 12.25 0.14
CA PHE A 71 6.81 10.81 -0.07
C PHE A 71 8.17 10.48 -0.71
N SER A 72 8.59 11.29 -1.68
CA SER A 72 9.89 11.13 -2.34
C SER A 72 11.05 11.35 -1.36
N LEU A 73 10.95 12.39 -0.53
CA LEU A 73 11.91 12.68 0.51
C LEU A 73 11.99 11.53 1.53
N CYS A 74 10.83 11.07 2.02
CA CYS A 74 10.76 9.97 2.98
C CYS A 74 11.38 8.69 2.42
N TRP A 75 11.07 8.35 1.17
CA TRP A 75 11.61 7.16 0.50
C TRP A 75 13.11 7.25 0.28
N ALA A 76 13.61 8.41 -0.18
CA ALA A 76 15.04 8.62 -0.42
C ALA A 76 15.87 8.42 0.86
N TYR A 77 15.47 9.05 1.96
CA TYR A 77 16.17 8.93 3.24
C TYR A 77 16.03 7.54 3.86
N SER A 78 14.87 6.89 3.72
CA SER A 78 14.68 5.51 4.19
C SER A 78 15.58 4.54 3.42
N THR A 79 15.70 4.71 2.11
CA THR A 79 16.54 3.87 1.23
C THR A 79 18.02 4.05 1.54
N ALA A 80 18.44 5.30 1.80
CA ALA A 80 19.81 5.61 2.23
C ALA A 80 20.09 5.20 3.68
N ARG A 81 19.08 4.73 4.44
CA ARG A 81 19.16 4.47 5.90
C ARG A 81 19.56 5.70 6.72
N LEU A 82 19.16 6.88 6.28
CA LEU A 82 19.44 8.19 6.90
C LEU A 82 18.17 8.86 7.48
N LEU A 83 17.01 8.20 7.42
CA LEU A 83 15.77 8.78 7.96
C LEU A 83 15.77 8.70 9.50
N ASP A 84 16.12 9.81 10.15
CA ASP A 84 16.04 9.95 11.60
C ASP A 84 14.60 10.23 12.10
N GLU A 85 14.41 10.09 13.42
CA GLU A 85 13.11 10.24 14.08
C GLU A 85 12.52 11.65 13.97
N GLU A 86 13.37 12.69 14.01
CA GLU A 86 12.92 14.10 13.92
C GLU A 86 12.38 14.39 12.52
N MET A 87 13.14 14.01 11.50
CA MET A 87 12.76 14.16 10.10
C MET A 87 11.51 13.32 9.78
N GLN A 88 11.46 12.07 10.24
CA GLN A 88 10.28 11.20 10.09
C GLN A 88 9.03 11.83 10.69
N LYS A 89 9.11 12.34 11.93
CA LYS A 89 7.98 13.02 12.60
C LYS A 89 7.53 14.25 11.83
N SER A 90 8.48 15.05 11.33
CA SER A 90 8.20 16.30 10.64
C SER A 90 7.55 16.07 9.26
N ILE A 91 8.09 15.13 8.48
CA ILE A 91 7.46 14.68 7.22
C ILE A 91 6.06 14.13 7.47
N THR A 92 5.90 13.30 8.51
CA THR A 92 4.61 12.72 8.86
C THR A 92 3.60 13.80 9.24
N ALA A 93 3.97 14.73 10.12
CA ALA A 93 3.11 15.83 10.51
C ALA A 93 2.67 16.69 9.31
N ALA A 94 3.61 17.04 8.42
CA ALA A 94 3.33 17.80 7.20
C ALA A 94 2.37 17.04 6.27
N ALA A 95 2.61 15.74 6.05
CA ALA A 95 1.75 14.91 5.20
C ALA A 95 0.34 14.80 5.78
N LEU A 96 0.20 14.46 7.08
CA LEU A 96 -1.11 14.34 7.70
C LEU A 96 -1.89 15.66 7.70
N ARG A 97 -1.21 16.80 7.86
CA ARG A 97 -1.83 18.12 7.73
C ARG A 97 -2.41 18.34 6.34
N LEU A 98 -1.67 18.02 5.28
CA LEU A 98 -2.17 18.11 3.90
C LEU A 98 -3.33 17.15 3.64
N GLY A 99 -3.26 15.93 4.17
CA GLY A 99 -4.34 14.94 4.08
C GLY A 99 -5.63 15.44 4.74
N ARG A 100 -5.54 15.94 5.99
CA ARG A 100 -6.68 16.53 6.71
C ARG A 100 -7.27 17.74 6.01
N ALA A 101 -6.42 18.61 5.45
CA ALA A 101 -6.90 19.76 4.68
C ALA A 101 -7.72 19.33 3.46
N ARG A 102 -7.32 18.24 2.79
CA ARG A 102 -8.04 17.68 1.65
C ARG A 102 -9.32 16.95 2.07
N ASP A 103 -9.29 16.22 3.18
CA ASP A 103 -10.49 15.64 3.80
C ASP A 103 -11.52 16.73 4.13
N ALA A 104 -11.09 17.83 4.77
CA ALA A 104 -11.97 18.96 5.08
C ALA A 104 -12.54 19.63 3.82
N LYS A 105 -11.75 19.76 2.75
CA LYS A 105 -12.23 20.28 1.46
C LYS A 105 -13.28 19.34 0.84
N ALA A 106 -13.06 18.04 0.88
CA ALA A 106 -13.99 17.05 0.35
C ALA A 106 -15.30 17.00 1.14
N ALA A 107 -15.25 17.12 2.47
CA ALA A 107 -16.43 17.19 3.33
C ALA A 107 -17.31 18.41 2.97
N LYS A 108 -16.70 19.60 2.84
CA LYS A 108 -17.42 20.82 2.41
C LYS A 108 -18.06 20.68 1.02
N ALA A 109 -17.38 20.01 0.10
CA ALA A 109 -17.92 19.75 -1.24
C ALA A 109 -19.12 18.79 -1.21
N ALA A 110 -19.07 17.77 -0.34
CA ALA A 110 -20.18 16.83 -0.15
C ALA A 110 -21.39 17.49 0.50
N GLU A 111 -21.19 18.32 1.54
CA GLU A 111 -22.25 19.11 2.18
C GLU A 111 -22.98 20.00 1.16
N ALA A 112 -22.23 20.69 0.30
CA ALA A 112 -22.80 21.53 -0.75
C ALA A 112 -23.61 20.75 -1.81
N GLN A 113 -23.32 19.47 -2.02
CA GLN A 113 -24.05 18.60 -2.95
C GLN A 113 -25.29 17.95 -2.30
N ALA A 114 -25.24 17.65 -1.00
CA ALA A 114 -26.33 17.02 -0.27
C ALA A 114 -27.57 17.93 -0.15
N GLU A 115 -27.40 19.25 -0.12
CA GLU A 115 -28.53 20.20 -0.12
C GLU A 115 -29.42 20.13 -1.40
N VAL A 116 -28.95 19.45 -2.45
CA VAL A 116 -29.63 19.39 -3.76
C VAL A 116 -30.30 18.03 -4.01
N ALA A 117 -29.96 17.00 -3.23
CA ALA A 117 -30.38 15.63 -3.52
C ALA A 117 -31.15 15.01 -2.34
N ASP A 118 -32.47 14.91 -2.49
CA ASP A 118 -33.36 14.13 -1.61
C ASP A 118 -33.15 12.63 -1.94
N VAL A 119 -32.08 12.04 -1.38
CA VAL A 119 -31.70 10.64 -1.65
C VAL A 119 -32.20 9.76 -0.50
N PRO A 120 -32.91 8.65 -0.79
CA PRO A 120 -33.33 7.71 0.24
C PRO A 120 -32.10 7.14 0.97
N GLU A 121 -32.16 7.06 2.30
CA GLU A 121 -31.16 6.40 3.13
C GLU A 121 -30.95 4.96 2.65
N GLY A 122 -29.85 4.73 1.93
CA GLY A 122 -29.48 3.41 1.44
C GLY A 122 -29.14 2.46 2.59
N GLU A 123 -29.62 1.23 2.50
CA GLU A 123 -29.33 0.15 3.44
C GLU A 123 -27.82 0.03 3.70
N PHE A 124 -27.44 0.23 4.96
CA PHE A 124 -26.07 0.07 5.41
C PHE A 124 -25.57 -1.34 5.06
N TRP A 125 -24.42 -1.42 4.40
CA TRP A 125 -23.72 -2.69 4.20
C TRP A 125 -23.51 -3.37 5.55
N GLN A 126 -24.23 -4.47 5.78
CA GLN A 126 -23.98 -5.37 6.88
C GLN A 126 -23.00 -6.44 6.39
N PRO A 127 -21.93 -6.75 7.14
CA PRO A 127 -21.07 -7.88 6.81
C PRO A 127 -21.91 -9.16 6.82
N SER A 128 -22.30 -9.67 5.65
CA SER A 128 -22.98 -10.95 5.58
C SER A 128 -21.96 -12.05 5.93
N ALA A 129 -22.31 -12.89 6.92
CA ALA A 129 -21.47 -14.00 7.34
C ALA A 129 -21.36 -15.09 6.25
N GLU A 130 -22.20 -15.03 5.21
CA GLU A 130 -22.34 -16.04 4.16
C GLU A 130 -21.73 -15.62 2.81
N GLY A 131 -20.92 -14.56 2.77
CA GLY A 131 -20.27 -14.13 1.53
C GLY A 131 -19.37 -15.21 0.92
N THR A 132 -19.68 -15.63 -0.31
CA THR A 132 -18.81 -16.52 -1.10
C THR A 132 -17.42 -15.89 -1.23
N LEU A 133 -16.35 -16.71 -1.26
CA LEU A 133 -14.96 -16.26 -1.40
C LEU A 133 -14.66 -15.58 -2.76
N GLU A 134 -15.68 -15.44 -3.61
CA GLU A 134 -15.61 -14.97 -4.99
C GLU A 134 -15.72 -13.45 -5.10
N ASN A 135 -16.26 -12.79 -4.07
CA ASN A 135 -16.46 -11.34 -4.04
C ASN A 135 -15.52 -10.64 -3.06
N PRO A 136 -15.03 -9.43 -3.38
CA PRO A 136 -14.27 -8.63 -2.44
C PRO A 136 -15.11 -8.28 -1.22
N ARG A 137 -14.46 -8.19 -0.07
CA ARG A 137 -15.12 -7.85 1.19
C ARG A 137 -14.18 -7.12 2.13
N VAL A 138 -14.73 -6.22 2.94
CA VAL A 138 -14.00 -5.57 4.02
C VAL A 138 -13.79 -6.57 5.15
N VAL A 139 -12.54 -6.84 5.50
CA VAL A 139 -12.15 -7.73 6.62
C VAL A 139 -11.95 -6.93 7.91
N LYS A 140 -11.44 -5.71 7.78
CA LYS A 140 -11.23 -4.80 8.91
C LYS A 140 -11.34 -3.36 8.44
N ALA A 141 -11.88 -2.49 9.28
CA ALA A 141 -11.93 -1.06 9.02
C ALA A 141 -11.55 -0.27 10.27
N THR A 142 -10.91 0.88 10.06
CA THR A 142 -10.65 1.94 11.02
C THR A 142 -11.19 3.25 10.44
N ASP A 143 -11.08 4.36 11.15
CA ASP A 143 -11.58 5.65 10.65
C ASP A 143 -10.94 6.07 9.32
N HIS A 144 -9.65 5.77 9.13
CA HIS A 144 -8.85 6.26 8.01
C HIS A 144 -8.48 5.20 6.97
N TRP A 145 -8.62 3.91 7.26
CA TRP A 145 -8.27 2.84 6.33
C TRP A 145 -9.10 1.57 6.53
N MET A 146 -9.05 0.68 5.55
CA MET A 146 -9.67 -0.64 5.60
C MET A 146 -8.78 -1.70 4.95
N ALA A 147 -8.84 -2.91 5.49
CA ALA A 147 -8.30 -4.10 4.87
C ALA A 147 -9.42 -4.80 4.08
N ILE A 148 -9.21 -4.98 2.79
CA ILE A 148 -10.15 -5.63 1.87
C ILE A 148 -9.55 -6.96 1.45
N PHE A 149 -10.30 -8.05 1.60
CA PHE A 149 -9.93 -9.31 0.98
C PHE A 149 -10.23 -9.24 -0.51
N LYS A 150 -9.19 -9.36 -1.35
CA LYS A 150 -9.27 -9.51 -2.80
C LYS A 150 -9.31 -11.00 -3.17
N PRO A 151 -10.36 -11.47 -3.86
CA PRO A 151 -10.38 -12.81 -4.45
C PRO A 151 -9.36 -12.98 -5.58
N ALA A 152 -9.07 -14.23 -5.96
CA ALA A 152 -8.31 -14.50 -7.18
C ALA A 152 -9.09 -14.03 -8.42
N HIS A 153 -8.37 -13.79 -9.52
CA HIS A 153 -8.85 -13.30 -10.82
C HIS A 153 -9.35 -11.86 -10.86
N TRP A 154 -9.46 -11.18 -9.71
CA TRP A 154 -9.72 -9.74 -9.66
C TRP A 154 -8.48 -8.91 -10.00
N GLN A 155 -8.62 -7.93 -10.88
CA GLN A 155 -7.56 -7.01 -11.25
C GLN A 155 -7.46 -5.83 -10.27
N VAL A 156 -6.24 -5.34 -10.06
CA VAL A 156 -5.94 -4.15 -9.26
C VAL A 156 -4.96 -3.29 -10.03
N SER A 157 -5.34 -2.03 -10.27
CA SER A 157 -4.41 -0.99 -10.69
C SER A 157 -4.34 0.10 -9.63
N VAL A 158 -3.11 0.59 -9.44
CA VAL A 158 -2.77 1.71 -8.55
C VAL A 158 -2.11 2.84 -9.33
N ASP A 159 -2.05 2.73 -10.67
CA ASP A 159 -1.51 3.78 -11.51
C ASP A 159 -2.58 4.87 -11.69
N ALA A 160 -2.28 6.08 -11.24
CA ALA A 160 -3.18 7.23 -11.37
C ALA A 160 -3.54 7.53 -12.84
N LYS A 161 -2.64 7.27 -13.80
CA LYS A 161 -2.92 7.46 -15.23
C LYS A 161 -3.91 6.42 -15.74
N GLU A 162 -3.75 5.17 -15.33
CA GLU A 162 -4.68 4.10 -15.67
C GLU A 162 -6.05 4.34 -15.02
N ALA A 163 -6.05 4.72 -13.74
CA ALA A 163 -7.27 5.07 -13.01
C ALA A 163 -7.99 6.27 -13.64
N THR A 164 -7.26 7.29 -14.10
CA THR A 164 -7.84 8.46 -14.78
C THR A 164 -8.45 8.06 -16.12
N ARG A 165 -7.78 7.18 -16.90
CA ARG A 165 -8.34 6.64 -18.14
C ARG A 165 -9.63 5.86 -17.88
N MET A 166 -9.65 5.00 -16.86
CA MET A 166 -10.84 4.25 -16.46
C MET A 166 -11.99 5.16 -16.02
N ALA A 167 -11.71 6.26 -15.32
CA ALA A 167 -12.73 7.22 -14.92
C ALA A 167 -13.27 8.07 -16.09
N ALA A 168 -12.45 8.26 -17.13
CA ALA A 168 -12.81 9.01 -18.33
C ALA A 168 -13.54 8.15 -19.39
N ALA A 169 -13.38 6.82 -19.36
CA ALA A 169 -14.10 5.91 -20.24
C ALA A 169 -15.61 6.00 -19.94
N SER A 170 -16.36 6.54 -20.89
CA SER A 170 -17.83 6.63 -20.79
C SER A 170 -18.40 5.20 -20.81
N PRO A 171 -19.38 4.84 -19.96
CA PRO A 171 -19.98 3.50 -19.93
C PRO A 171 -20.70 3.05 -21.23
N PHE A 172 -20.70 3.90 -22.26
CA PHE A 172 -21.47 3.73 -23.50
C PHE A 172 -20.64 3.99 -24.77
N GLU A 173 -19.33 4.18 -24.67
CA GLU A 173 -18.47 4.13 -25.86
C GLU A 173 -18.08 2.68 -26.08
N ASP A 174 -18.82 2.01 -26.98
CA ASP A 174 -18.52 0.66 -27.45
C ASP A 174 -17.07 0.62 -27.92
N GLU A 175 -16.22 -0.14 -27.21
CA GLU A 175 -14.85 -0.47 -27.62
C GLU A 175 -14.92 -1.39 -28.85
N GLU A 176 -15.12 -0.77 -30.01
CA GLU A 176 -14.96 -1.38 -31.32
C GLU A 176 -13.44 -1.55 -31.56
N GLU A 177 -12.99 -2.81 -31.44
CA GLU A 177 -11.97 -3.49 -32.25
C GLU A 177 -10.98 -4.33 -31.42
N GLY A 178 -11.28 -5.63 -31.32
CA GLY A 178 -10.25 -6.64 -31.61
C GLY A 178 -9.63 -7.45 -30.47
N GLU A 179 -10.28 -7.61 -29.32
CA GLU A 179 -9.85 -8.61 -28.33
C GLU A 179 -10.88 -9.74 -28.22
N GLU A 180 -10.37 -10.98 -28.32
CA GLU A 180 -11.10 -12.24 -28.26
C GLU A 180 -12.11 -12.27 -27.09
N GLU A 181 -13.19 -13.03 -27.27
CA GLU A 181 -14.36 -13.24 -26.41
C GLU A 181 -14.02 -13.83 -25.01
N GLY A 182 -13.05 -13.24 -24.31
CA GLY A 182 -12.63 -13.52 -22.97
C GLY A 182 -13.38 -12.59 -22.03
N THR A 183 -14.23 -13.16 -21.17
CA THR A 183 -14.91 -12.46 -20.07
C THR A 183 -13.97 -11.45 -19.38
N GLU A 184 -14.30 -10.15 -19.45
CA GLU A 184 -13.52 -9.08 -18.82
C GLU A 184 -13.34 -9.39 -17.32
N ARG A 185 -12.10 -9.36 -16.85
CA ARG A 185 -11.82 -9.68 -15.45
C ARG A 185 -12.38 -8.58 -14.54
N PRO A 186 -13.02 -8.93 -13.42
CA PRO A 186 -13.58 -7.92 -12.52
C PRO A 186 -12.47 -7.07 -11.89
N LYS A 187 -12.71 -5.76 -11.78
CA LYS A 187 -11.72 -4.77 -11.30
C LYS A 187 -12.05 -4.32 -9.88
N MET A 188 -11.06 -4.28 -9.00
CA MET A 188 -11.24 -3.85 -7.60
C MET A 188 -11.74 -2.41 -7.49
N GLN A 189 -11.32 -1.54 -8.41
CA GLN A 189 -11.71 -0.13 -8.45
C GLN A 189 -13.21 0.02 -8.70
N THR A 190 -13.77 -0.74 -9.63
CA THR A 190 -15.22 -0.76 -9.90
C THR A 190 -15.99 -1.20 -8.66
N TRP A 191 -15.50 -2.22 -7.94
CA TRP A 191 -16.13 -2.65 -6.70
C TRP A 191 -16.02 -1.59 -5.59
N ILE A 192 -14.87 -0.93 -5.43
CA ILE A 192 -14.69 0.17 -4.46
C ILE A 192 -15.62 1.32 -4.79
N LEU A 193 -15.65 1.76 -6.04
CA LEU A 193 -16.53 2.84 -6.48
C LEU A 193 -18.00 2.50 -6.20
N LYS A 194 -18.46 1.30 -6.56
CA LYS A 194 -19.84 0.87 -6.33
C LYS A 194 -20.22 0.80 -4.84
N ASN A 195 -19.32 0.30 -3.98
CA ASN A 195 -19.67 -0.04 -2.59
C ASN A 195 -19.25 1.02 -1.56
N MET A 196 -18.34 1.93 -1.91
CA MET A 196 -17.66 2.79 -0.93
C MET A 196 -17.68 4.28 -1.29
N SER A 197 -17.93 4.64 -2.56
CA SER A 197 -17.88 6.03 -3.04
C SER A 197 -18.81 6.98 -2.28
N GLN A 198 -20.02 6.52 -1.96
CA GLN A 198 -21.02 7.32 -1.25
C GLN A 198 -20.56 7.75 0.14
N LYS A 199 -19.67 6.96 0.76
CA LYS A 199 -19.25 7.16 2.15
C LYS A 199 -17.87 7.79 2.28
N TYR A 200 -16.96 7.49 1.35
CA TYR A 200 -15.57 7.92 1.42
C TYR A 200 -15.21 8.70 0.16
N PRO A 201 -15.08 10.04 0.23
CA PRO A 201 -14.76 10.86 -0.94
C PRO A 201 -13.47 10.45 -1.66
N ILE A 202 -12.49 9.88 -0.95
CA ILE A 202 -11.26 9.38 -1.60
C ILE A 202 -11.53 8.19 -2.55
N CYS A 203 -12.61 7.44 -2.33
CA CYS A 203 -12.99 6.29 -3.17
C CYS A 203 -13.61 6.69 -4.51
N THR A 204 -13.82 7.99 -4.78
CA THR A 204 -14.15 8.53 -6.11
C THR A 204 -12.96 9.21 -6.78
N ASP A 205 -11.84 9.34 -6.08
CA ASP A 205 -10.68 10.09 -6.55
C ASP A 205 -9.69 9.18 -7.29
N ALA A 206 -9.74 9.22 -8.62
CA ALA A 206 -8.83 8.49 -9.48
C ALA A 206 -7.36 8.92 -9.33
N THR A 207 -7.08 10.17 -8.94
CA THR A 207 -5.71 10.65 -8.71
C THR A 207 -5.08 9.99 -7.49
N GLU A 208 -5.92 9.53 -6.56
CA GLU A 208 -5.55 8.75 -5.38
C GLU A 208 -5.82 7.25 -5.55
N ALA A 209 -6.01 6.79 -6.78
CA ALA A 209 -6.32 5.40 -7.12
C ALA A 209 -7.49 4.85 -6.30
N PHE A 210 -8.51 5.67 -6.05
CA PHE A 210 -9.69 5.32 -5.24
C PHE A 210 -9.36 4.88 -3.81
N GLY A 211 -8.20 5.31 -3.30
CA GLY A 211 -7.67 4.93 -2.00
C GLY A 211 -6.84 3.64 -2.01
N LEU A 212 -6.57 3.01 -3.15
CA LEU A 212 -5.67 1.84 -3.22
C LEU A 212 -4.20 2.27 -3.20
N LEU A 213 -3.38 1.61 -2.38
CA LEU A 213 -1.95 1.94 -2.25
C LEU A 213 -1.01 0.89 -2.82
N HIS A 214 -1.45 -0.36 -2.90
CA HIS A 214 -0.66 -1.45 -3.43
C HIS A 214 -1.56 -2.38 -4.23
N ARG A 215 -0.93 -3.19 -5.07
CA ARG A 215 -1.62 -4.16 -5.92
C ARG A 215 -1.20 -5.58 -5.56
N LEU A 216 -2.13 -6.50 -5.79
CA LEU A 216 -1.88 -7.93 -5.89
C LEU A 216 -2.11 -8.33 -7.35
N ASP A 217 -1.33 -9.29 -7.84
CA ASP A 217 -1.55 -9.81 -9.18
C ASP A 217 -2.93 -10.46 -9.31
N ALA A 218 -3.42 -10.57 -10.56
CA ALA A 218 -4.79 -11.01 -10.81
C ALA A 218 -5.07 -12.36 -10.13
N GLN A 219 -4.20 -13.35 -10.31
CA GLN A 219 -4.35 -14.70 -9.74
C GLN A 219 -4.06 -14.78 -8.24
N THR A 220 -3.49 -13.74 -7.63
CA THR A 220 -3.17 -13.71 -6.21
C THR A 220 -4.37 -13.22 -5.41
N SER A 221 -4.94 -14.08 -4.57
CA SER A 221 -5.90 -13.64 -3.55
C SER A 221 -5.18 -13.11 -2.31
N GLY A 222 -5.82 -12.26 -1.52
CA GLY A 222 -5.26 -11.85 -0.23
C GLY A 222 -5.76 -10.49 0.25
N VAL A 223 -5.05 -9.92 1.21
CA VAL A 223 -5.43 -8.63 1.81
C VAL A 223 -4.84 -7.47 1.00
N LEU A 224 -5.71 -6.57 0.56
CA LEU A 224 -5.39 -5.22 0.11
C LEU A 224 -5.64 -4.23 1.25
N VAL A 225 -4.88 -3.15 1.27
CA VAL A 225 -5.11 -2.02 2.17
C VAL A 225 -5.59 -0.86 1.32
N CYS A 226 -6.73 -0.30 1.72
CA CYS A 226 -7.38 0.82 1.04
C CYS A 226 -7.61 1.94 2.05
N ALA A 227 -7.27 3.17 1.68
CA ALA A 227 -7.58 4.35 2.45
C ALA A 227 -9.09 4.65 2.41
N ARG A 228 -9.59 5.24 3.50
CA ARG A 228 -10.96 5.77 3.64
C ARG A 228 -10.98 7.30 3.72
N SER A 229 -9.81 7.92 3.86
CA SER A 229 -9.62 9.37 3.88
C SER A 229 -8.26 9.72 3.26
N TYR A 230 -8.07 10.98 2.87
CA TYR A 230 -6.80 11.49 2.34
C TYR A 230 -5.71 11.49 3.42
N GLU A 231 -6.05 11.82 4.67
CA GLU A 231 -5.14 11.61 5.81
C GLU A 231 -4.67 10.15 5.91
N GLY A 232 -5.61 9.20 5.80
CA GLY A 232 -5.30 7.77 5.79
C GLY A 232 -4.40 7.34 4.64
N ALA A 233 -4.69 7.82 3.42
CA ALA A 233 -3.87 7.53 2.25
C ALA A 233 -2.44 8.03 2.41
N TYR A 234 -2.26 9.25 2.94
CA TYR A 234 -0.93 9.83 3.09
C TYR A 234 -0.16 9.15 4.23
N TRP A 235 -0.83 8.84 5.35
CA TRP A 235 -0.24 8.05 6.42
C TRP A 235 0.25 6.69 5.92
N LEU A 236 -0.63 5.97 5.20
CA LEU A 236 -0.30 4.68 4.65
C LEU A 236 0.86 4.81 3.65
N ARG A 237 0.84 5.74 2.69
CA ARG A 237 1.96 5.92 1.74
C ARG A 237 3.31 6.09 2.42
N LEU A 238 3.36 6.85 3.53
CA LEU A 238 4.58 6.98 4.32
C LEU A 238 5.07 5.64 4.88
N GLN A 239 4.18 4.74 5.32
CA GLN A 239 4.59 3.41 5.78
C GLN A 239 5.28 2.61 4.67
N TRP A 240 4.81 2.71 3.42
CA TRP A 240 5.46 2.06 2.27
C TRP A 240 6.80 2.71 1.93
N CYS A 241 6.88 4.05 1.95
CA CYS A 241 8.13 4.78 1.73
C CYS A 241 9.21 4.43 2.76
N GLN A 242 8.81 4.11 3.99
CA GLN A 242 9.70 3.76 5.11
C GLN A 242 10.07 2.29 5.18
N TYR A 243 9.57 1.45 4.26
CA TYR A 243 9.70 -0.01 4.35
C TYR A 243 9.11 -0.58 5.66
N ALA A 244 8.11 0.08 6.25
CA ALA A 244 7.49 -0.28 7.54
C ALA A 244 6.30 -1.26 7.38
N VAL A 245 6.12 -1.83 6.19
CA VAL A 245 5.01 -2.74 5.88
C VAL A 245 5.52 -4.16 5.70
N ASP A 246 5.16 -5.01 6.66
CA ASP A 246 5.39 -6.44 6.57
C ASP A 246 4.25 -7.13 5.82
N LYS A 247 4.62 -8.01 4.88
CA LYS A 247 3.67 -8.80 4.08
C LYS A 247 4.06 -10.26 4.14
N GLU A 248 3.10 -11.10 4.49
CA GLU A 248 3.27 -12.55 4.54
C GLU A 248 2.37 -13.21 3.50
N TYR A 249 2.92 -14.19 2.79
CA TYR A 249 2.22 -14.95 1.77
C TYR A 249 2.30 -16.44 2.07
N VAL A 250 1.24 -17.15 1.73
CA VAL A 250 1.21 -18.61 1.73
C VAL A 250 1.06 -19.05 0.29
N CYS A 251 1.92 -19.96 -0.16
CA CYS A 251 1.89 -20.52 -1.50
C CYS A 251 1.99 -22.04 -1.47
N LEU A 252 1.43 -22.67 -2.49
CA LEU A 252 1.70 -24.05 -2.85
C LEU A 252 2.71 -24.05 -4.00
N VAL A 253 3.77 -24.85 -3.89
CA VAL A 253 4.87 -24.88 -4.86
C VAL A 253 5.05 -26.28 -5.43
N HIS A 254 5.65 -26.37 -6.62
CA HIS A 254 6.02 -27.64 -7.22
C HIS A 254 7.31 -28.19 -6.58
N GLY A 255 7.31 -29.48 -6.27
CA GLY A 255 8.47 -30.18 -5.70
C GLY A 255 8.63 -30.02 -4.19
N TRP A 256 9.77 -30.47 -3.67
CA TRP A 256 10.15 -30.37 -2.26
C TRP A 256 11.09 -29.19 -2.06
N VAL A 257 10.69 -28.25 -1.21
CA VAL A 257 11.57 -27.15 -0.77
C VAL A 257 12.39 -27.63 0.42
N ASP A 258 13.70 -27.46 0.34
CA ASP A 258 14.57 -27.74 1.49
C ASP A 258 14.17 -26.83 2.66
N ARG A 259 13.91 -27.44 3.81
CA ARG A 259 13.55 -26.72 5.04
C ARG A 259 14.70 -25.90 5.62
N SER A 260 15.92 -26.09 5.14
CA SER A 260 17.07 -25.26 5.51
C SER A 260 17.05 -23.90 4.80
N GLU A 261 16.41 -23.81 3.63
CA GLU A 261 16.28 -22.56 2.87
C GLU A 261 15.37 -21.57 3.62
N ARG A 262 15.86 -20.34 3.77
CA ARG A 262 15.19 -19.26 4.52
C ARG A 262 15.06 -17.98 3.74
N GLU A 263 15.99 -17.73 2.82
CA GLU A 263 16.13 -16.44 2.16
C GLU A 263 16.58 -16.62 0.71
N ILE A 264 15.92 -15.93 -0.21
CA ILE A 264 16.24 -15.96 -1.63
C ILE A 264 16.67 -14.57 -2.07
N HIS A 265 17.97 -14.37 -2.22
CA HIS A 265 18.57 -13.12 -2.70
C HIS A 265 18.87 -13.21 -4.20
N LYS A 266 17.88 -12.85 -5.03
CA LYS A 266 18.02 -12.83 -6.49
C LYS A 266 17.46 -11.53 -7.07
N ARG A 267 18.18 -10.96 -8.04
CA ARG A 267 17.73 -9.78 -8.78
C ARG A 267 16.70 -10.18 -9.82
N ILE A 268 15.53 -9.55 -9.78
CA ILE A 268 14.48 -9.71 -10.79
C ILE A 268 14.73 -8.70 -11.91
N ARG A 269 14.56 -9.11 -13.17
CA ARG A 269 14.65 -8.24 -14.36
C ARG A 269 13.51 -8.58 -15.31
N ALA A 270 12.90 -7.55 -15.90
CA ALA A 270 12.02 -7.75 -17.04
C ALA A 270 12.87 -8.17 -18.25
N LEU A 271 12.40 -9.16 -19.00
CA LEU A 271 13.01 -9.53 -20.27
C LEU A 271 12.46 -8.60 -21.36
N ALA A 272 13.35 -7.91 -22.08
CA ALA A 272 12.95 -7.10 -23.23
C ALA A 272 12.32 -8.00 -24.30
N GLY A 273 11.11 -7.68 -24.75
CA GLY A 273 10.42 -8.40 -25.84
C GLY A 273 9.36 -9.43 -25.41
N ALA A 274 9.12 -9.63 -24.11
CA ALA A 274 7.94 -10.35 -23.65
C ALA A 274 6.77 -9.35 -23.55
N ARG A 275 6.07 -9.12 -24.66
CA ARG A 275 4.71 -8.56 -24.67
C ARG A 275 3.81 -9.55 -25.38
#